data_AF-A0A3M6JV34-F1
#
_entry.id   AF-A0A3M6JV34-F1
#
_cell.length_a   1.000
_cell.length_b   1.000
_cell.length_c   1.000
_cell.angle_alpha   90.00
_cell.angle_beta   90.00
_cell.angle_gamma   90.00
#
_symmetry.space_group_name_H-M   'P 1'
#
loop_
_entity.id
_entity.type
_entity.pdbx_description
1 polymer ?
#
loop_
_entity_poly.entity_id
_entity_poly.type
_entity_poly.pdbx_seq_one_letter_code
_entity_poly.pdbx_strand_id
1 'polypeptide(L)'
;MDEVTLEMINLLKARTDIAKQIGEVKKSIGKGVADEEREENLRKKIMKVSQEIELDETLASKFLNFLLNESIKVQSENKQTHLSIFLKAKSLEQEG
;
A
#
# COMPACT_ATOMS: atom_id res chain seq x y z
N MET A 1 3.49 -20.65 13.45
CA MET A 1 4.19 -19.54 12.78
C MET A 1 3.77 -19.48 11.32
N ASP A 2 3.94 -20.56 10.58
CA ASP A 2 3.62 -20.63 9.14
C ASP A 2 2.18 -20.25 8.82
N GLU A 3 1.20 -20.78 9.55
CA GLU A 3 -0.22 -20.46 9.33
C GLU A 3 -0.51 -18.95 9.48
N VAL A 4 0.05 -18.32 10.51
CA VAL A 4 -0.09 -16.87 10.74
C VAL A 4 0.58 -16.10 9.61
N THR A 5 1.77 -16.53 9.18
CA THR A 5 2.48 -15.88 8.06
C THR A 5 1.72 -16.02 6.75
N LEU A 6 1.15 -17.20 6.45
CA LEU A 6 0.33 -17.42 5.26
C LEU A 6 -0.93 -16.55 5.28
N GLU A 7 -1.57 -16.41 6.45
CA GLU A 7 -2.72 -15.53 6.60
C GLU A 7 -2.36 -14.05 6.36
N MET A 8 -1.20 -13.61 6.83
CA MET A 8 -0.70 -12.26 6.51
C MET A 8 -0.54 -12.03 5.00
N ILE A 9 -0.08 -13.05 4.25
CA ILE A 9 0.02 -12.96 2.79
C ILE A 9 -1.36 -12.89 2.13
N ASN A 10 -2.34 -13.67 2.59
CA ASN A 10 -3.72 -13.61 2.08
C ASN A 10 -4.36 -12.24 2.34
N LEU A 11 -4.19 -11.70 3.55
CA LEU A 11 -4.68 -10.36 3.92
C LEU A 11 -3.99 -9.26 3.10
N LEU A 12 -2.69 -9.39 2.85
CA LEU A 12 -1.95 -8.46 1.99
C LEU A 12 -2.51 -8.48 0.56
N LYS A 13 -2.76 -9.67 -0.01
CA LYS A 13 -3.39 -9.81 -1.33
C LYS A 13 -4.75 -9.11 -1.39
N ALA A 14 -5.64 -9.40 -0.43
CA ALA A 14 -6.97 -8.80 -0.37
C ALA A 14 -6.89 -7.26 -0.27
N ARG A 15 -5.98 -6.73 0.56
CA ARG A 15 -5.76 -5.29 0.68
C ARG A 15 -5.26 -4.66 -0.62
N THR A 16 -4.38 -5.35 -1.36
CA THR A 16 -3.86 -4.90 -2.65
C THR A 16 -4.94 -4.87 -3.73
N ASP A 17 -5.81 -5.88 -3.78
CA ASP A 17 -6.94 -5.92 -4.70
C ASP A 17 -7.92 -4.76 -4.45
N ILE A 18 -8.20 -4.44 -3.17
CA ILE A 18 -8.98 -3.26 -2.80
C ILE A 18 -8.29 -1.97 -3.26
N ALA A 19 -6.97 -1.84 -3.06
CA ALA A 19 -6.22 -0.65 -3.50
C ALA A 19 -6.31 -0.46 -5.03
N LYS A 20 -6.27 -1.55 -5.80
CA LYS A 20 -6.46 -1.51 -7.26
C LYS A 20 -7.83 -0.95 -7.64
N GLN A 21 -8.90 -1.47 -7.04
CA GLN A 21 -10.27 -0.99 -7.26
C GLN A 21 -10.42 0.49 -6.89
N ILE A 22 -9.83 0.93 -5.77
CA ILE A 22 -9.82 2.35 -5.38
C ILE A 22 -9.12 3.20 -6.45
N GLY A 23 -8.02 2.72 -7.03
CA GLY A 23 -7.30 3.40 -8.10
C GLY A 23 -8.14 3.58 -9.35
N GLU A 24 -8.89 2.55 -9.74
CA GLU A 24 -9.83 2.59 -10.88
C GLU A 24 -10.95 3.62 -10.67
N VAL A 25 -11.55 3.63 -9.47
CA VAL A 25 -12.59 4.62 -9.10
C VAL A 25 -12.03 6.03 -9.04
N LYS A 26 -10.86 6.24 -8.42
CA LYS A 26 -10.22 7.57 -8.37
C LYS A 26 -9.92 8.09 -9.77
N LYS A 27 -9.50 7.20 -10.69
CA LYS A 27 -9.26 7.54 -12.09
C LYS A 27 -10.54 7.95 -12.79
N SER A 28 -11.65 7.25 -12.58
CA SER A 28 -12.93 7.59 -13.22
C SER A 28 -13.49 8.94 -12.76
N ILE A 29 -13.19 9.38 -11.54
CA ILE A 29 -13.62 10.67 -10.99
C ILE A 29 -12.55 11.78 -11.07
N GLY A 30 -11.39 11.51 -11.69
CA GLY A 30 -10.31 12.50 -11.85
C GLY A 30 -9.54 12.84 -10.56
N LYS A 31 -9.64 12.03 -9.50
CA LYS A 31 -8.95 12.27 -8.22
C LYS A 31 -7.49 11.77 -8.25
N GLY A 32 -6.62 12.45 -7.51
CA GLY A 32 -5.23 12.03 -7.27
C GLY A 32 -5.14 10.72 -6.48
N VAL A 33 -3.99 10.03 -6.59
CA VAL A 33 -3.74 8.77 -5.86
C VAL A 33 -3.47 9.04 -4.38
N ALA A 34 -2.62 10.02 -4.09
CA ALA A 34 -2.30 10.45 -2.73
C ALA A 34 -3.48 11.22 -2.10
N ASP A 35 -3.75 10.94 -0.83
CA ASP A 35 -4.77 11.60 -0.02
C ASP A 35 -4.23 11.74 1.41
N GLU A 36 -3.58 12.88 1.67
CA GLU A 36 -2.81 13.12 2.90
C GLU A 36 -3.69 13.05 4.15
N GLU A 37 -4.88 13.65 4.11
CA GLU A 37 -5.83 13.61 5.23
C GLU A 37 -6.25 12.17 5.54
N ARG A 38 -6.57 11.38 4.50
CA ARG A 38 -6.91 9.97 4.68
C ARG A 38 -5.75 9.18 5.27
N GLU A 39 -4.54 9.40 4.77
CA GLU A 39 -3.34 8.68 5.20
C GLU A 39 -2.98 9.01 6.65
N GLU A 40 -3.08 10.27 7.04
CA GLU A 40 -2.89 10.72 8.43
C GLU A 40 -3.94 10.13 9.38
N ASN A 41 -5.20 10.09 8.95
CA ASN A 41 -6.26 9.43 9.72
C ASN A 41 -6.00 7.93 9.92
N LEU A 42 -5.43 7.25 8.91
CA LEU A 42 -5.04 5.84 9.05
C LEU A 42 -3.85 5.66 10.00
N ARG A 43 -2.85 6.57 9.95
CA ARG A 43 -1.70 6.56 10.89
C ARG A 43 -2.19 6.64 12.33
N LYS A 44 -3.07 7.59 12.64
CA LYS A 44 -3.66 7.73 13.99
C LYS A 44 -4.37 6.46 14.46
N LYS A 45 -5.13 5.81 13.59
CA LYS A 45 -5.80 4.53 13.90
C LYS A 45 -4.80 3.42 14.19
N ILE A 46 -3.76 3.29 13.37
CA ILE A 46 -2.72 2.27 13.60
C ILE A 46 -1.98 2.52 14.91
N MET A 47 -1.58 3.76 15.21
CA MET A 47 -0.91 4.07 16.48
C MET A 47 -1.77 3.70 17.68
N LYS A 48 -3.07 4.04 17.65
CA LYS A 48 -4.00 3.65 18.71
C LYS A 48 -4.09 2.14 18.88
N VAL A 49 -4.28 1.39 17.78
CA VAL A 49 -4.38 -0.07 17.84
C VAL A 49 -3.08 -0.70 18.32
N SER A 50 -1.92 -0.22 17.85
CA SER A 50 -0.61 -0.73 18.27
C SER A 50 -0.41 -0.60 19.78
N GLN A 51 -0.83 0.52 20.37
CA GLN A 51 -0.81 0.71 21.83
C GLN A 51 -1.72 -0.28 22.55
N GLU A 52 -2.94 -0.49 22.04
CA GLU A 52 -3.93 -1.40 22.64
C GLU A 52 -3.51 -2.87 22.62
N ILE A 53 -2.73 -3.30 21.61
CA ILE A 53 -2.26 -4.68 21.46
C ILE A 53 -0.80 -4.87 21.90
N GLU A 54 -0.18 -3.85 22.49
CA GLU A 54 1.22 -3.85 22.93
C GLU A 54 2.23 -4.17 21.79
N LEU A 55 1.93 -3.73 20.56
CA LEU A 55 2.84 -3.82 19.42
C LEU A 55 3.74 -2.58 19.35
N ASP A 56 5.03 -2.79 19.15
CA ASP A 56 6.00 -1.71 18.95
C ASP A 56 5.54 -0.73 17.85
N GLU A 57 5.36 0.53 18.23
CA GLU A 57 4.83 1.58 17.36
C GLU A 57 5.72 1.81 16.13
N THR A 58 7.05 1.65 16.31
CA THR A 58 8.01 1.80 15.22
C THR A 58 7.84 0.71 14.17
N LEU A 59 7.67 -0.54 14.60
CA LEU A 59 7.40 -1.69 13.74
C LEU A 59 6.06 -1.51 13.00
N ALA A 60 5.00 -1.13 13.72
CA ALA A 60 3.69 -0.87 13.12
C ALA A 60 3.73 0.26 12.08
N SER A 61 4.46 1.34 12.37
CA SER A 61 4.65 2.46 11.46
C SER A 61 5.42 2.06 10.20
N LYS A 62 6.50 1.27 10.34
CA LYS A 62 7.24 0.71 9.20
C LYS A 62 6.35 -0.16 8.32
N PHE A 63 5.55 -1.04 8.92
CA PHE A 63 4.63 -1.89 8.17
C PHE A 63 3.55 -1.07 7.45
N LEU A 64 2.96 -0.09 8.13
CA LEU A 64 2.00 0.83 7.51
C LEU A 64 2.62 1.59 6.32
N ASN A 65 3.84 2.09 6.46
CA ASN A 65 4.53 2.78 5.36
C ASN A 65 4.72 1.88 4.14
N PHE A 66 5.14 0.63 4.35
CA PHE A 66 5.22 -0.38 3.30
C PHE A 66 3.85 -0.55 2.61
N LEU A 67 2.79 -0.75 3.40
CA LEU A 67 1.44 -0.94 2.89
C LEU A 67 0.89 0.27 2.11
N LEU A 68 1.22 1.49 2.52
CA LEU A 68 0.83 2.71 1.80
C LEU A 68 1.57 2.83 0.47
N ASN A 69 2.88 2.56 0.45
CA ASN A 69 3.68 2.61 -0.76
C ASN A 69 3.20 1.60 -1.81
N GLU A 70 2.89 0.37 -1.41
CA GLU A 70 2.32 -0.64 -2.31
C GLU A 70 0.95 -0.21 -2.84
N SER A 71 0.10 0.39 -1.99
CA SER A 71 -1.18 0.94 -2.44
C SER A 71 -1.02 2.06 -3.47
N ILE A 72 -0.04 2.95 -3.31
CA ILE A 72 0.23 4.03 -4.27
C ILE A 72 0.72 3.45 -5.60
N LYS A 73 1.65 2.48 -5.55
CA LYS A 73 2.19 1.81 -6.73
C LYS A 73 1.07 1.17 -7.56
N VAL A 74 0.25 0.33 -6.95
CA VAL A 74 -0.83 -0.40 -7.65
C VAL A 74 -1.92 0.54 -8.18
N GLN A 75 -2.25 1.62 -7.45
CA GLN A 75 -3.16 2.66 -7.97
C GLN A 75 -2.55 3.44 -9.14
N SER A 76 -1.23 3.42 -9.29
CA SER A 76 -0.48 4.19 -10.30
C SER A 76 -0.04 3.37 -11.51
N GLU A 77 -0.14 2.03 -11.49
CA GLU A 77 0.31 1.15 -12.58
C GLU A 77 -0.36 1.41 -13.94
N ASN A 78 -1.46 2.19 -13.96
CA ASN A 78 -2.14 2.64 -15.18
C ASN A 78 -1.98 4.14 -15.50
N LYS A 79 -1.10 4.86 -14.78
CA LYS A 79 -0.67 6.23 -15.10
C LYS A 79 0.80 6.16 -15.51
N GLN A 80 1.13 6.45 -16.77
CA GLN A 80 2.52 6.70 -17.17
C GLN A 80 3.04 7.93 -16.40
N THR A 81 3.73 7.68 -15.30
CA THR A 81 4.53 8.63 -14.53
C THR A 81 6.02 8.30 -14.73
N HIS A 82 6.93 9.27 -14.58
CA HIS A 82 8.37 9.00 -14.65
C HIS A 82 8.81 7.86 -13.70
N LEU A 83 8.21 7.77 -12.51
CA LEU A 83 8.46 6.68 -11.56
C LEU A 83 7.94 5.33 -12.05
N SER A 84 6.74 5.28 -12.64
CA SER A 84 6.21 4.03 -13.21
C SER A 84 7.03 3.53 -14.40
N ILE A 85 7.59 4.45 -15.21
CA ILE A 85 8.50 4.12 -16.31
C ILE A 85 9.81 3.55 -15.74
N PHE A 86 10.36 4.19 -14.71
CA PHE A 86 11.57 3.73 -14.03
C PHE A 86 11.39 2.33 -13.41
N LEU A 87 10.30 2.11 -12.68
CA LEU A 87 10.01 0.81 -12.05
C LEU A 87 9.78 -0.28 -13.11
N LYS A 88 9.11 0.05 -14.22
CA LYS A 88 8.92 -0.87 -15.36
C LYS A 88 10.26 -1.23 -16.01
N ALA A 89 11.15 -0.27 -16.21
CA ALA A 89 12.49 -0.54 -16.75
C ALA A 89 13.29 -1.48 -15.84
N LYS A 90 13.30 -1.23 -14.53
CA LYS A 90 14.00 -2.08 -13.55
C LYS A 90 13.45 -3.51 -13.50
N SER A 91 12.14 -3.69 -13.70
CA SER A 91 11.52 -5.02 -13.78
C SER A 91 11.99 -5.79 -15.01
N LEU A 92 12.08 -5.13 -16.17
CA LEU A 92 12.54 -5.73 -17.41
C LEU A 92 14.04 -6.10 -17.35
N GLU A 93 14.85 -5.33 -16.62
CA GLU A 93 16.27 -5.65 -16.37
C GLU A 93 16.48 -6.89 -15.48
N GLN A 94 15.51 -7.25 -14.64
CA GLN A 94 15.63 -8.45 -13.78
C GLN A 94 15.19 -9.73 -14.50
N GLU A 95 14.43 -9.60 -15.59
CA GLU A 95 13.92 -10.71 -16.38
C GLU A 95 14.81 -11.06 -17.59
N GLY A 96 15.81 -10.23 -17.91
CA GLY A 96 16.78 -10.44 -19.00
C GLY A 96 18.19 -10.72 -18.48
#